data_AF-A0A428BM42-F1
#
_entry.id   AF-A0A428BM42-F1
#
_cell.length_a   1.000
_cell.length_b   1.000
_cell.length_c   1.000
_cell.angle_alpha   90.00
_cell.angle_beta   90.00
_cell.angle_gamma   90.00
#
_symmetry.space_group_name_H-M   'P 1'
#
loop_
_entity.id
_entity.type
_entity.pdbx_description
1 polymer ?
#
loop_
_entity_poly.entity_id
_entity_poly.type
_entity_poly.pdbx_seq_one_letter_code
_entity_poly.pdbx_strand_id
1 'polypeptide(L)'
;MWHLFKIGRIPGTNFIIQTDFVKSIGGWKNGALTEDTDISFKIMQSGKLIALAYNSEAFQQEPETLKSYYMQRKRWAKGNYEVVLSNFKHLFGRANWRVKLEVFNYSCVFFWFNFAIVLSDLIFLANVLAICLNLFFPDVRVPFAFDADNIYIAQLMLFNWILMIGLYLMQIMTALASQFGQATTKQIWLALAAYFSYAQMFIVVSVDSISSIVLDKVLRRKETKWVKTKRFAG
;
A
#
# COMPACT_ATOMS: atom_id res chain seq x y z
N MET A 1 7.66 -4.44 -13.92
CA MET A 1 8.65 -3.38 -13.56
C MET A 1 10.08 -3.74 -13.98
N TRP A 2 10.64 -4.85 -13.53
CA TRP A 2 12.04 -5.19 -13.85
C TRP A 2 12.33 -5.39 -15.35
N HIS A 3 11.53 -6.19 -16.07
CA HIS A 3 11.76 -6.40 -17.51
C HIS A 3 11.66 -5.12 -18.35
N LEU A 4 10.74 -4.23 -18.00
CA LEU A 4 10.48 -2.99 -18.74
C LEU A 4 11.45 -1.87 -18.37
N PHE A 5 11.68 -1.63 -17.08
CA PHE A 5 12.37 -0.43 -16.59
C PHE A 5 13.64 -0.71 -15.79
N LYS A 6 13.95 -1.99 -15.51
CA LYS A 6 15.05 -2.42 -14.63
C LYS A 6 14.97 -1.78 -13.24
N ILE A 7 13.74 -1.58 -12.76
CA ILE A 7 13.45 -1.11 -11.40
C ILE A 7 13.18 -2.33 -10.54
N GLY A 8 13.97 -2.47 -9.47
CA GLY A 8 13.81 -3.47 -8.44
C GLY A 8 14.05 -2.85 -7.07
N ARG A 9 13.63 -3.55 -6.02
CA ARG A 9 13.68 -3.10 -4.63
C ARG A 9 14.22 -4.23 -3.77
N ILE A 10 14.92 -3.86 -2.72
CA ILE A 10 15.33 -4.82 -1.70
C ILE A 10 14.12 -5.01 -0.77
N PRO A 11 13.57 -6.22 -0.69
CA PRO A 11 12.63 -6.55 0.38
C PRO A 11 13.35 -6.61 1.73
N GLY A 12 12.64 -6.42 2.84
CA GLY A 12 13.22 -6.53 4.18
C GLY A 12 13.85 -7.90 4.51
N THR A 13 13.58 -8.95 3.71
CA THR A 13 14.20 -10.29 3.80
C THR A 13 14.33 -10.91 2.40
N ASN A 14 15.17 -11.94 2.23
CA ASN A 14 15.36 -12.68 0.97
C ASN A 14 16.08 -11.90 -0.14
N PHE A 15 17.24 -11.32 0.20
CA PHE A 15 18.11 -10.64 -0.75
C PHE A 15 19.58 -10.95 -0.46
N ILE A 16 20.43 -10.76 -1.48
CA ILE A 16 21.88 -10.82 -1.36
C ILE A 16 22.40 -9.46 -1.81
N ILE A 17 23.31 -8.87 -1.01
CA ILE A 17 23.92 -7.58 -1.33
C ILE A 17 25.41 -7.63 -1.03
N GLN A 18 26.21 -6.95 -1.87
CA GLN A 18 27.65 -6.84 -1.67
C GLN A 18 27.95 -5.89 -0.52
N THR A 19 28.58 -6.40 0.54
CA THR A 19 28.92 -5.65 1.75
C THR A 19 29.76 -4.40 1.46
N ASP A 20 30.77 -4.51 0.60
CA ASP A 20 31.67 -3.40 0.29
C ASP A 20 30.94 -2.27 -0.45
N PHE A 21 29.99 -2.63 -1.32
CA PHE A 21 29.13 -1.66 -1.97
C PHE A 21 28.21 -0.95 -0.96
N VAL A 22 27.60 -1.68 -0.01
CA VAL A 22 26.78 -1.06 1.05
C VAL A 22 27.59 -0.06 1.87
N LYS A 23 28.84 -0.41 2.22
CA LYS A 23 29.75 0.51 2.92
C LYS A 23 30.04 1.75 2.08
N SER A 24 30.24 1.59 0.76
CA SER A 24 30.54 2.72 -0.14
C SER A 24 29.40 3.74 -0.26
N ILE A 25 28.15 3.33 -0.08
CA ILE A 25 26.97 4.22 -0.11
C ILE A 25 26.57 4.76 1.27
N GLY A 26 27.45 4.61 2.27
CA GLY A 26 27.24 5.11 3.64
C GLY A 26 26.39 4.20 4.54
N GLY A 27 26.15 2.95 4.12
CA GLY A 27 25.46 1.94 4.92
C GLY A 27 23.97 2.17 5.16
N TRP A 28 23.44 1.42 6.13
CA TRP A 28 22.05 1.48 6.56
C TRP A 28 21.80 2.72 7.44
N LYS A 29 20.65 3.36 7.25
CA LYS A 29 20.29 4.57 7.99
C LYS A 29 19.67 4.21 9.34
N ASN A 30 20.38 4.49 10.42
CA ASN A 30 19.87 4.29 11.78
C ASN A 30 18.57 5.09 12.01
N GLY A 31 17.54 4.41 12.52
CA GLY A 31 16.25 5.03 12.89
C GLY A 31 15.23 5.15 11.77
N ALA A 32 15.51 4.63 10.56
CA ALA A 32 14.48 4.49 9.53
C ALA A 32 13.54 3.33 9.86
N LEU A 33 12.23 3.55 9.76
CA LEU A 33 11.25 2.46 9.98
C LEU A 33 11.28 1.39 8.88
N THR A 34 11.72 1.77 7.69
CA THR A 34 11.87 0.95 6.47
C THR A 34 13.26 1.20 5.86
N GLU A 35 14.28 0.65 6.52
CA GLU A 35 15.69 0.73 6.10
C GLU A 35 15.94 0.10 4.72
N ASP A 36 15.17 -0.94 4.38
CA ASP A 36 15.17 -1.66 3.11
C ASP A 36 14.78 -0.77 1.91
N THR A 37 13.77 0.06 2.10
CA THR A 37 13.29 0.97 1.06
C THR A 37 14.25 2.16 0.91
N ASP A 38 14.79 2.69 2.02
CA ASP A 38 15.79 3.77 1.99
C ASP A 38 17.06 3.35 1.24
N ILE A 39 17.62 2.17 1.55
CA ILE A 39 18.80 1.68 0.84
C ILE A 39 18.49 1.42 -0.63
N SER A 40 17.29 0.95 -0.97
CA SER A 40 16.90 0.71 -2.37
C SER A 40 16.98 1.99 -3.21
N PHE A 41 16.53 3.13 -2.65
CA PHE A 41 16.66 4.43 -3.31
C PHE A 41 18.12 4.86 -3.46
N LYS A 42 18.97 4.69 -2.45
CA LYS A 42 20.41 5.00 -2.54
C LYS A 42 21.11 4.18 -3.63
N ILE A 43 20.82 2.89 -3.72
CA ILE A 43 21.37 2.00 -4.76
C ILE A 43 20.94 2.50 -6.14
N MET A 44 19.67 2.82 -6.32
CA MET A 44 19.15 3.32 -7.59
C MET A 44 19.74 4.69 -7.97
N GLN A 45 19.97 5.57 -7.00
CA GLN A 45 20.64 6.87 -7.18
C GLN A 45 22.10 6.70 -7.62
N SER A 46 22.80 5.67 -7.15
CA SER A 46 24.16 5.35 -7.59
C SER A 46 24.23 4.77 -9.02
N GLY A 47 23.08 4.61 -9.69
CA GLY A 47 22.98 4.05 -11.04
C GLY A 47 23.09 2.53 -11.10
N LYS A 48 23.25 1.85 -9.95
CA LYS A 48 23.22 0.39 -9.85
C LYS A 48 21.79 -0.14 -9.93
N LEU A 49 21.68 -1.41 -10.27
CA LEU A 49 20.40 -2.11 -10.43
C LEU A 49 20.20 -3.12 -9.31
N ILE A 50 18.96 -3.28 -8.87
CA ILE A 50 18.54 -4.32 -7.93
C ILE A 50 17.82 -5.38 -8.77
N ALA A 51 18.53 -6.46 -9.08
CA ALA A 51 17.98 -7.53 -9.92
C ALA A 51 17.00 -8.41 -9.14
N LEU A 52 15.91 -8.79 -9.81
CA LEU A 52 14.95 -9.74 -9.28
C LEU A 52 15.31 -11.16 -9.77
N ALA A 53 15.49 -12.08 -8.84
CA ALA A 53 15.71 -13.50 -9.12
C ALA A 53 14.37 -14.24 -9.15
N TYR A 54 13.71 -14.29 -10.31
CA TYR A 54 12.36 -14.85 -10.45
C TYR A 54 12.23 -16.33 -10.10
N ASN A 55 13.29 -17.10 -10.26
CA ASN A 55 13.30 -18.54 -9.98
C ASN A 55 13.70 -18.84 -8.52
N SER A 56 13.89 -17.81 -7.69
CA SER A 56 14.21 -17.98 -6.28
C SER A 56 12.92 -17.88 -5.46
N GLU A 57 12.59 -18.94 -4.75
CA GLU A 57 11.46 -18.97 -3.83
C GLU A 57 11.96 -18.90 -2.38
N ALA A 58 11.24 -18.14 -1.55
CA ALA A 58 11.48 -18.06 -0.13
C ALA A 58 10.14 -17.94 0.60
N PHE A 59 9.90 -18.84 1.55
CA PHE A 59 8.67 -18.87 2.32
C PHE A 59 8.80 -17.96 3.54
N GLN A 60 7.82 -17.09 3.74
CA GLN A 60 7.76 -16.20 4.89
C GLN A 60 6.57 -16.55 5.76
N GLN A 61 6.81 -16.65 7.06
CA GLN A 61 5.75 -16.83 8.04
C GLN A 61 5.02 -15.50 8.29
N GLU A 62 3.71 -15.49 8.08
CA GLU A 62 2.82 -14.37 8.44
C GLU A 62 2.50 -14.39 9.95
N PRO A 63 2.15 -13.24 10.56
CA PRO A 63 1.76 -13.17 11.97
C PRO A 63 0.48 -13.97 12.27
N GLU A 64 0.45 -14.69 13.39
CA GLU A 64 -0.70 -15.53 13.77
C GLU A 64 -1.90 -14.75 14.32
N THR A 65 -1.64 -13.56 14.88
CA THR A 65 -2.71 -12.75 15.50
C THR A 65 -2.96 -11.48 14.70
N LEU A 66 -4.25 -11.09 14.64
CA LEU A 66 -4.70 -9.87 13.98
C LEU A 66 -4.00 -8.61 14.52
N LYS A 67 -3.76 -8.58 15.84
CA LYS A 67 -3.04 -7.48 16.50
C LYS A 67 -1.60 -7.37 16.02
N SER A 68 -0.86 -8.49 15.98
CA SER A 68 0.52 -8.49 15.49
C SER A 68 0.59 -8.12 14.01
N TYR A 69 -0.35 -8.62 13.22
CA TYR A 69 -0.50 -8.26 11.81
C TYR A 69 -0.74 -6.76 11.62
N TYR A 70 -1.72 -6.20 12.33
CA TYR A 70 -2.05 -4.78 12.28
C TYR A 70 -0.84 -3.89 12.62
N MET A 71 -0.16 -4.18 13.74
CA MET A 71 1.00 -3.41 14.17
C MET A 71 2.15 -3.48 13.17
N GLN A 72 2.35 -4.64 12.52
CA GLN A 72 3.35 -4.79 11.46
C GLN A 72 3.00 -3.93 10.24
N ARG A 73 1.76 -4.01 9.75
CA ARG A 73 1.31 -3.24 8.57
C ARG A 73 1.28 -1.74 8.83
N LYS A 74 0.89 -1.30 10.03
CA LYS A 74 0.99 0.11 10.47
C LYS A 74 2.43 0.61 10.41
N ARG A 75 3.39 -0.18 10.91
CA ARG A 75 4.81 0.17 10.82
C ARG A 75 5.28 0.29 9.37
N TRP A 76 4.90 -0.65 8.52
CA TRP A 76 5.27 -0.63 7.09
C TRP A 76 4.66 0.57 6.37
N ALA A 77 3.38 0.84 6.57
CA ALA A 77 2.71 1.99 5.99
C ALA A 77 3.39 3.29 6.43
N LYS A 78 3.62 3.48 7.74
CA LYS A 78 4.31 4.67 8.27
C LYS A 78 5.70 4.87 7.66
N GLY A 79 6.53 3.82 7.63
CA GLY A 79 7.87 3.91 7.04
C GLY A 79 7.86 4.21 5.54
N ASN A 80 6.93 3.59 4.79
CA ASN A 80 6.77 3.91 3.37
C ASN A 80 6.38 5.38 3.17
N TYR A 81 5.40 5.92 3.93
CA TYR A 81 5.06 7.35 3.84
C TYR A 81 6.26 8.26 4.12
N GLU A 82 7.07 7.97 5.15
CA GLU A 82 8.29 8.72 5.44
C GLU A 82 9.32 8.66 4.29
N VAL A 83 9.48 7.50 3.67
CA VAL A 83 10.37 7.31 2.52
C VAL A 83 9.86 8.10 1.30
N VAL A 84 8.56 8.04 0.99
CA VAL A 84 8.00 8.82 -0.13
C VAL A 84 8.18 10.31 0.11
N LEU A 85 7.85 10.82 1.30
CA LEU A 85 7.98 12.23 1.64
C LEU A 85 9.44 12.71 1.57
N SER A 86 10.39 11.91 2.08
CA SER A 86 11.81 12.26 2.06
C SER A 86 12.42 12.21 0.64
N ASN A 87 11.90 11.32 -0.22
CA ASN A 87 12.36 11.17 -1.60
C ASN A 87 11.57 12.01 -2.61
N PHE A 88 10.46 12.65 -2.22
CA PHE A 88 9.60 13.43 -3.12
C PHE A 88 10.38 14.54 -3.86
N LYS A 89 11.36 15.16 -3.19
CA LYS A 89 12.27 16.15 -3.79
C LYS A 89 13.02 15.63 -5.03
N HIS A 90 13.27 14.33 -5.13
CA HIS A 90 13.98 13.73 -6.25
C HIS A 90 13.14 13.73 -7.54
N LEU A 91 11.82 13.85 -7.45
CA LEU A 91 10.93 13.95 -8.60
C LEU A 91 11.27 15.18 -9.46
N PHE A 92 11.50 16.33 -8.80
CA PHE A 92 11.83 17.59 -9.45
C PHE A 92 13.34 17.88 -9.51
N GLY A 93 14.16 17.04 -8.86
CA GLY A 93 15.61 17.21 -8.81
C GLY A 93 16.38 16.63 -10.01
N ARG A 94 17.71 16.58 -9.88
CA ARG A 94 18.65 15.97 -10.84
C ARG A 94 18.79 14.45 -10.68
N ALA A 95 17.83 13.78 -10.04
CA ALA A 95 17.88 12.34 -9.86
C ALA A 95 17.71 11.59 -11.19
N ASN A 96 18.21 10.35 -11.23
CA ASN A 96 18.03 9.46 -12.37
C ASN A 96 16.53 9.27 -12.69
N TRP A 97 16.17 9.14 -13.96
CA TRP A 97 14.79 8.95 -14.42
C TRP A 97 14.10 7.75 -13.74
N ARG A 98 14.86 6.68 -13.43
CA ARG A 98 14.33 5.53 -12.68
C ARG A 98 13.86 5.91 -11.27
N VAL A 99 14.65 6.73 -10.59
CA VAL A 99 14.30 7.25 -9.26
C VAL A 99 13.06 8.14 -9.36
N LYS A 100 12.98 9.00 -10.39
CA LYS A 100 11.80 9.83 -10.63
C LYS A 100 10.54 8.99 -10.86
N LEU A 101 10.63 7.98 -11.72
CA LEU A 101 9.52 7.07 -12.02
C LEU A 101 9.08 6.31 -10.76
N GLU A 102 10.04 5.84 -9.96
CA GLU A 102 9.75 5.11 -8.73
C GLU A 102 9.09 6.02 -7.67
N VAL A 103 9.63 7.23 -7.44
CA VAL A 103 9.04 8.21 -6.53
C VAL A 103 7.63 8.59 -6.99
N PHE A 104 7.43 8.77 -8.31
CA PHE A 104 6.11 9.05 -8.88
C PHE A 104 5.14 7.89 -8.62
N ASN A 105 5.54 6.66 -8.94
CA ASN A 105 4.72 5.47 -8.70
C ASN A 105 4.32 5.34 -7.23
N TYR A 106 5.28 5.47 -6.31
CA TYR A 106 5.02 5.45 -4.87
C TYR A 106 4.09 6.57 -4.43
N SER A 107 4.26 7.79 -4.95
CA SER A 107 3.39 8.92 -4.64
C SER A 107 1.96 8.66 -5.09
N CYS A 108 1.78 8.10 -6.29
CA CYS A 108 0.47 7.70 -6.80
C CYS A 108 -0.17 6.61 -5.94
N VAL A 109 0.57 5.58 -5.53
CA VAL A 109 0.02 4.47 -4.73
C VAL A 109 -0.31 4.89 -3.30
N PHE A 110 0.60 5.61 -2.64
CA PHE A 110 0.42 5.94 -1.21
C PHE A 110 -0.46 7.17 -0.98
N PHE A 111 -0.46 8.16 -1.88
CA PHE A 111 -1.28 9.36 -1.70
C PHE A 111 -2.51 9.35 -2.60
N TRP A 112 -2.34 9.29 -3.92
CA TRP A 112 -3.45 9.44 -4.86
C TRP A 112 -4.48 8.32 -4.74
N PHE A 113 -4.01 7.07 -4.80
CA PHE A 113 -4.86 5.89 -4.72
C PHE A 113 -5.49 5.75 -3.33
N ASN A 114 -4.74 6.04 -2.25
CA ASN A 114 -5.30 6.03 -0.91
C ASN A 114 -6.38 7.10 -0.72
N PHE A 115 -6.14 8.32 -1.21
CA PHE A 115 -7.12 9.40 -1.19
C PHE A 115 -8.38 9.02 -1.96
N ALA A 116 -8.24 8.45 -3.17
CA ALA A 116 -9.37 8.01 -3.98
C ALA A 116 -10.22 6.94 -3.27
N ILE A 117 -9.59 5.97 -2.62
CA ILE A 117 -10.31 4.94 -1.85
C ILE A 117 -11.05 5.56 -0.65
N VAL A 118 -10.35 6.36 0.16
CA VAL A 118 -10.97 6.98 1.34
C VAL A 118 -12.14 7.88 0.93
N LEU A 119 -11.98 8.66 -0.13
CA LEU A 119 -13.07 9.48 -0.67
C LEU A 119 -14.24 8.63 -1.16
N SER A 120 -13.98 7.54 -1.88
CA SER A 120 -15.00 6.59 -2.34
C SER A 120 -15.79 6.01 -1.17
N ASP A 121 -15.12 5.61 -0.10
CA ASP A 121 -15.76 5.05 1.10
C ASP A 121 -16.58 6.10 1.85
N LEU A 122 -16.09 7.35 1.95
CA LEU A 122 -16.83 8.45 2.55
C LEU A 122 -18.12 8.76 1.76
N ILE A 123 -18.06 8.76 0.42
CA ILE A 123 -19.24 8.93 -0.43
C ILE A 123 -20.22 7.77 -0.21
N PHE A 124 -19.73 6.53 -0.16
CA PHE A 124 -20.56 5.36 0.11
C PHE A 124 -21.25 5.43 1.48
N LEU A 125 -20.49 5.72 2.54
CA LEU A 125 -21.04 5.85 3.90
C LEU A 125 -22.03 7.01 4.03
N ALA A 126 -21.77 8.15 3.39
CA ALA A 126 -22.69 9.28 3.36
C ALA A 126 -24.02 8.91 2.69
N ASN A 127 -23.97 8.13 1.61
CA ASN A 127 -25.18 7.62 0.94
C ASN A 127 -25.95 6.65 1.83
N VAL A 128 -25.26 5.67 2.46
CA VAL A 128 -25.92 4.72 3.38
C VAL A 128 -26.57 5.44 4.54
N LEU A 129 -25.88 6.40 5.15
CA LEU A 129 -26.43 7.23 6.24
C LEU A 129 -27.64 8.03 5.79
N ALA A 130 -27.59 8.65 4.61
CA ALA A 130 -28.72 9.40 4.07
C ALA A 130 -29.92 8.50 3.76
N ILE A 131 -29.71 7.27 3.26
CA ILE A 131 -30.78 6.27 3.07
C ILE A 131 -31.38 5.88 4.42
N CYS A 132 -30.55 5.60 5.43
CA CYS A 132 -31.02 5.30 6.78
C CYS A 132 -31.82 6.46 7.40
N LEU A 133 -31.38 7.70 7.20
CA LEU A 133 -32.07 8.89 7.69
C LEU A 133 -33.37 9.15 6.94
N ASN A 134 -33.42 8.88 5.63
CA ASN A 134 -34.63 9.00 4.82
C ASN A 134 -35.77 8.11 5.34
N LEU A 135 -35.45 6.95 5.94
CA LEU A 135 -36.43 6.07 6.60
C LEU A 135 -37.15 6.76 7.78
N PHE A 136 -36.51 7.73 8.44
CA PHE A 136 -37.08 8.46 9.58
C PHE A 136 -37.50 9.90 9.25
N PHE A 137 -36.85 10.53 8.26
CA PHE A 137 -37.07 11.90 7.82
C PHE A 137 -37.15 11.93 6.27
N PRO A 138 -38.36 11.87 5.69
CA PRO A 138 -38.55 11.75 4.23
C PRO A 138 -37.95 12.90 3.41
N ASP A 139 -37.74 14.07 4.01
CA ASP A 139 -37.19 15.26 3.35
C ASP A 139 -35.66 15.21 3.18
N VAL A 140 -34.97 14.24 3.78
CA VAL A 140 -33.52 14.09 3.62
C VAL A 140 -33.22 13.51 2.24
N ARG A 141 -32.72 14.38 1.36
CA ARG A 141 -32.21 13.97 0.04
C ARG A 141 -30.85 13.30 0.19
N VAL A 142 -30.66 12.21 -0.52
CA VAL A 142 -29.37 11.53 -0.59
C VAL A 142 -28.41 12.42 -1.41
N PRO A 143 -27.29 12.90 -0.85
CA PRO A 143 -26.46 13.94 -1.49
C PRO A 143 -25.73 13.45 -2.75
N PHE A 144 -25.44 12.15 -2.85
CA PHE A 144 -24.88 11.51 -4.04
C PHE A 144 -25.83 10.42 -4.57
N ALA A 145 -27.14 10.71 -4.52
CA ALA A 145 -28.18 9.72 -4.74
C ALA A 145 -28.02 8.97 -6.07
N PHE A 146 -28.16 7.64 -5.96
CA PHE A 146 -28.54 6.77 -7.06
C PHE A 146 -30.03 6.98 -7.41
N ASP A 147 -30.47 8.24 -7.55
CA ASP A 147 -31.87 8.57 -7.86
C ASP A 147 -32.12 8.53 -9.37
N ALA A 148 -33.40 8.45 -9.75
CA ALA A 148 -33.84 8.47 -11.14
C ALA A 148 -33.33 9.71 -11.90
N ASP A 149 -33.14 10.83 -11.20
CA ASP A 149 -32.64 12.09 -11.76
C ASP A 149 -31.17 12.03 -12.20
N ASN A 150 -30.37 11.08 -11.70
CA ASN A 150 -28.94 10.94 -12.01
C ASN A 150 -28.52 9.48 -12.31
N ILE A 151 -29.36 8.75 -13.05
CA ILE A 151 -29.12 7.34 -13.40
C ILE A 151 -27.77 7.08 -14.08
N TYR A 152 -27.25 8.03 -14.86
CA TYR A 152 -25.94 7.89 -15.51
C TYR A 152 -24.77 7.89 -14.53
N ILE A 153 -24.83 8.72 -13.48
CA ILE A 153 -23.80 8.75 -12.44
C ILE A 153 -23.85 7.46 -11.63
N ALA A 154 -25.06 7.01 -11.29
CA ALA A 154 -25.29 5.72 -10.64
C ALA A 154 -24.68 4.54 -11.42
N GLN A 155 -24.96 4.46 -12.73
CA GLN A 155 -24.42 3.43 -13.61
C GLN A 155 -22.89 3.51 -13.73
N LEU A 156 -22.34 4.72 -13.86
CA LEU A 156 -20.89 4.92 -13.93
C LEU A 156 -20.19 4.48 -12.63
N MET A 157 -20.75 4.82 -11.47
CA MET A 157 -20.21 4.42 -10.17
C MET A 157 -20.29 2.90 -9.97
N LEU A 158 -21.42 2.28 -10.32
CA LEU A 158 -21.58 0.82 -10.27
C LEU A 158 -20.60 0.11 -11.20
N PHE A 159 -20.46 0.60 -12.44
CA PHE A 159 -19.50 0.07 -13.40
C PHE A 159 -18.06 0.20 -12.88
N ASN A 160 -17.70 1.36 -12.34
CA ASN A 160 -16.38 1.58 -11.75
C ASN A 160 -16.13 0.65 -10.55
N TRP A 161 -17.14 0.41 -9.72
CA TRP A 161 -17.02 -0.50 -8.58
C TRP A 161 -16.80 -1.96 -9.02
N ILE A 162 -17.57 -2.44 -10.01
CA ILE A 162 -17.37 -3.77 -10.61
C ILE A 162 -15.98 -3.88 -11.24
N LEU A 163 -15.54 -2.84 -11.95
CA LEU A 163 -14.21 -2.79 -12.55
C LEU A 163 -13.12 -2.86 -11.47
N MET A 164 -13.27 -2.17 -10.35
CA MET A 164 -12.33 -2.20 -9.23
C MET A 164 -12.22 -3.60 -8.61
N ILE A 165 -13.35 -4.30 -8.41
CA ILE A 165 -13.35 -5.70 -7.96
C ILE A 165 -12.66 -6.59 -8.99
N GLY A 166 -12.95 -6.41 -10.28
CA GLY A 166 -12.31 -7.15 -11.36
C GLY A 166 -10.80 -6.96 -11.41
N LEU A 167 -10.32 -5.72 -11.31
CA LEU A 167 -8.89 -5.39 -11.27
C LEU A 167 -8.22 -5.96 -10.03
N TYR A 168 -8.88 -5.90 -8.86
CA TYR A 168 -8.38 -6.51 -7.63
C TYR A 168 -8.22 -8.03 -7.78
N LEU A 169 -9.25 -8.72 -8.28
CA LEU A 169 -9.20 -10.16 -8.51
C LEU A 169 -8.10 -10.51 -9.52
N MET A 170 -8.00 -9.77 -10.62
CA MET A 170 -6.96 -9.98 -11.63
C MET A 170 -5.56 -9.83 -11.03
N GLN A 171 -5.33 -8.83 -10.19
CA GLN A 171 -4.05 -8.62 -9.51
C GLN A 171 -3.71 -9.78 -8.57
N ILE A 172 -4.64 -10.23 -7.72
CA ILE A 172 -4.42 -11.36 -6.82
C ILE A 172 -4.20 -12.65 -7.60
N MET A 173 -5.00 -12.92 -8.64
CA MET A 173 -4.85 -14.12 -9.46
C MET A 173 -3.52 -14.14 -10.22
N THR A 174 -3.06 -12.98 -10.71
CA THR A 174 -1.74 -12.88 -11.34
C THR A 174 -0.62 -13.18 -10.34
N ALA A 175 -0.75 -12.71 -9.09
CA ALA A 175 0.20 -13.03 -8.04
C ALA A 175 0.19 -14.53 -7.70
N LEU A 176 -0.99 -15.16 -7.55
CA LEU A 176 -1.09 -16.59 -7.27
C LEU A 176 -0.65 -17.46 -8.44
N ALA A 177 -0.84 -17.02 -9.68
CA ALA A 177 -0.35 -17.71 -10.87
C ALA A 177 1.19 -17.70 -10.96
N SER A 178 1.86 -16.78 -10.28
CA SER A 178 3.33 -16.76 -10.23
C SER A 178 3.92 -17.85 -9.33
N GLN A 179 3.10 -18.47 -8.47
CA GLN A 179 3.53 -19.54 -7.57
C GLN A 179 2.89 -20.87 -7.95
N PHE A 180 3.70 -21.93 -8.04
CA PHE A 180 3.22 -23.25 -8.45
C PHE A 180 2.14 -23.78 -7.48
N GLY A 181 1.01 -24.25 -8.03
CA GLY A 181 -0.08 -24.87 -7.27
C GLY A 181 -1.00 -23.91 -6.50
N GLN A 182 -0.78 -22.58 -6.57
CA GLN A 182 -1.62 -21.60 -5.86
C GLN A 182 -2.81 -21.10 -6.70
N ALA A 183 -2.73 -21.08 -8.03
CA ALA A 183 -3.83 -20.64 -8.89
C ALA A 183 -4.96 -21.69 -8.97
N THR A 184 -5.87 -21.66 -7.99
CA THR A 184 -7.03 -22.58 -7.94
C THR A 184 -8.35 -21.81 -7.85
N THR A 185 -9.46 -22.44 -8.25
CA THR A 185 -10.81 -21.84 -8.16
C THR A 185 -11.19 -21.43 -6.74
N LYS A 186 -10.73 -22.18 -5.73
CA LYS A 186 -10.96 -21.83 -4.32
C LYS A 186 -10.33 -20.49 -3.95
N GLN A 187 -9.17 -20.17 -4.53
CA GLN A 187 -8.51 -18.90 -4.27
C GLN A 187 -9.22 -17.70 -4.89
N ILE A 188 -9.98 -17.89 -5.98
CA ILE A 188 -10.82 -16.82 -6.56
C ILE A 188 -11.87 -16.39 -5.54
N TRP A 189 -12.58 -17.35 -4.95
CA TRP A 189 -13.59 -17.07 -3.94
C TRP A 189 -12.98 -16.51 -2.66
N LEU A 190 -11.81 -17.02 -2.24
CA LEU A 190 -11.10 -16.47 -1.09
C LEU A 190 -10.64 -15.03 -1.34
N ALA A 191 -10.14 -14.72 -2.53
CA ALA A 191 -9.78 -13.36 -2.92
C ALA A 191 -11.01 -12.44 -2.91
N LEU A 192 -12.14 -12.89 -3.45
CA LEU A 192 -13.39 -12.12 -3.39
C LEU A 192 -13.83 -11.86 -1.95
N ALA A 193 -13.78 -12.86 -1.07
CA ALA A 193 -14.06 -12.68 0.35
C ALA A 193 -13.04 -11.73 1.03
N ALA A 194 -11.76 -11.80 0.64
CA ALA A 194 -10.70 -10.94 1.13
C ALA A 194 -10.91 -9.47 0.73
N TYR A 195 -11.53 -9.18 -0.42
CA TYR A 195 -11.88 -7.82 -0.82
C TYR A 195 -12.81 -7.14 0.21
N PHE A 196 -13.80 -7.86 0.72
CA PHE A 196 -14.78 -7.34 1.69
C PHE A 196 -14.32 -7.44 3.15
N SER A 197 -13.21 -8.12 3.43
CA SER A 197 -12.70 -8.34 4.79
C SER A 197 -11.27 -7.85 4.96
N TYR A 198 -10.30 -8.61 4.46
CA TYR A 198 -8.87 -8.36 4.61
C TYR A 198 -8.41 -7.03 3.98
N ALA A 199 -8.88 -6.69 2.78
CA ALA A 199 -8.51 -5.46 2.08
C ALA A 199 -9.00 -4.21 2.82
N GLN A 200 -10.15 -4.29 3.49
CA GLN A 200 -10.71 -3.19 4.29
C GLN A 200 -9.80 -2.80 5.45
N MET A 201 -9.06 -3.77 6.02
CA MET A 201 -8.07 -3.47 7.05
C MET A 201 -6.94 -2.56 6.56
N PHE A 202 -6.58 -2.60 5.27
CA PHE A 202 -5.54 -1.72 4.73
C PHE A 202 -5.99 -0.26 4.70
N ILE A 203 -7.28 0.01 4.53
CA ILE A 203 -7.83 1.36 4.60
C ILE A 203 -7.66 1.89 6.04
N VAL A 204 -8.06 1.10 7.03
CA VAL A 204 -7.89 1.44 8.46
C VAL A 204 -6.42 1.69 8.80
N VAL A 205 -5.53 0.78 8.40
CA VAL A 205 -4.08 0.91 8.61
C VAL A 205 -3.54 2.18 7.97
N SER A 206 -4.00 2.52 6.77
CA SER A 206 -3.53 3.70 6.03
C SER A 206 -3.97 5.00 6.70
N VAL A 207 -5.24 5.10 7.09
CA VAL A 207 -5.80 6.27 7.78
C VAL A 207 -5.12 6.47 9.15
N ASP A 208 -4.94 5.40 9.93
CA ASP A 208 -4.23 5.45 11.22
C ASP A 208 -2.76 5.82 11.03
N SER A 209 -2.10 5.31 9.99
CA SER A 209 -0.70 5.65 9.71
C SER A 209 -0.53 7.13 9.34
N ILE A 210 -1.38 7.67 8.46
CA ILE A 210 -1.35 9.11 8.11
C ILE A 210 -1.64 9.96 9.35
N SER A 211 -2.70 9.62 10.11
CA SER A 211 -3.08 10.33 11.33
C SER A 211 -1.96 10.34 12.36
N SER A 212 -1.30 9.19 12.56
CA SER A 212 -0.13 9.07 13.44
C SER A 212 1.03 9.95 12.97
N ILE A 213 1.34 10.02 11.67
CA ILE A 213 2.42 10.87 11.16
C ILE A 213 2.10 12.35 11.38
N VAL A 214 0.85 12.76 11.13
CA VAL A 214 0.40 14.13 11.39
C VAL A 214 0.49 14.47 12.87
N LEU A 215 -0.03 13.59 13.75
CA LEU A 215 0.06 13.78 15.20
C LEU A 215 1.51 13.86 15.68
N ASP A 216 2.39 13.00 15.19
CA ASP A 216 3.80 13.00 15.60
C ASP A 216 4.50 14.30 15.19
N LYS A 217 4.15 14.86 14.03
CA LYS A 217 4.67 16.15 13.55
C LYS A 217 4.11 17.32 14.35
N VAL A 218 2.83 17.31 14.69
CA VAL A 218 2.16 18.35 15.50
C VAL A 218 2.64 18.32 16.94
N LEU A 219 2.71 17.13 17.55
CA LEU A 219 3.07 16.92 18.96
C LEU A 219 4.58 16.76 19.18
N ARG A 220 5.41 16.89 18.12
CA ARG A 220 6.87 16.68 18.14
C ARG A 220 7.30 15.37 18.82
N ARG A 221 6.51 14.31 18.70
CA ARG A 221 6.84 13.00 19.28
C ARG A 221 7.97 12.37 18.47
N LYS A 222 9.21 12.48 18.97
CA LYS A 222 10.40 11.83 18.39
C LYS A 222 10.58 10.43 18.99
N GLU A 223 9.74 9.47 18.64
CA GLU A 223 10.09 8.05 18.86
C GLU A 223 9.53 7.16 17.74
N THR A 224 10.25 7.08 16.62
CA THR A 224 10.14 5.94 15.71
C THR A 224 10.95 4.77 16.29
N LYS A 225 10.42 4.13 17.33
CA LYS A 225 11.00 2.87 17.84
C LYS A 225 10.76 1.76 16.83
N TRP A 226 11.83 1.30 16.18
CA TRP A 226 11.80 0.08 15.38
C TRP A 226 11.63 -1.11 16.32
N VAL A 227 10.51 -1.83 16.20
CA VAL A 227 10.22 -3.02 17.00
C VAL A 227 9.98 -4.20 16.07
N LYS A 228 10.74 -5.29 16.29
CA LYS A 228 10.58 -6.54 15.55
C LYS A 228 9.21 -7.14 15.86
N THR A 229 8.44 -7.49 14.83
CA THR A 229 7.14 -8.14 15.00
C THR A 229 7.32 -9.49 15.67
N LYS A 230 6.68 -9.71 16.82
CA LYS A 230 6.59 -11.03 17.45
C LYS A 230 5.69 -11.92 16.60
N ARG A 231 6.23 -13.04 16.10
CA ARG A 231 5.50 -14.00 15.26
C ARG A 231 4.81 -15.10 16.06
N PHE A 232 5.30 -15.40 17.27
CA PHE A 232 4.72 -16.36 18.21
C PHE A 232 4.62 -15.74 19.61
N ALA A 233 3.63 -16.19 20.38
CA ALA A 233 3.63 -16.02 21.83
C ALA A 233 4.56 -17.09 22.42
N GLY A 234 5.74 -16.66 22.86
CA GLY A 234 6.53 -17.44 23.82
C GLY A 234 6.01 -17.18 25.22
#